data_AF-A0A9P7VT82-F1
#
_entry.id   AF-A0A9P7VT82-F1
#
_cell.length_a   1.000
_cell.length_b   1.000
_cell.length_c   1.000
_cell.angle_alpha   90.00
_cell.angle_beta   90.00
_cell.angle_gamma   90.00
#
_symmetry.space_group_name_H-M   'P 1'
#
loop_
_entity.id
_entity.type
_entity.pdbx_description
1 polymer ?
#
loop_
_entity_poly.entity_id
_entity_poly.type
_entity_poly.pdbx_seq_one_letter_code
_entity_poly.pdbx_strand_id
1 'polypeptide(L)'
;MLSVGVVLPVSLTLLFVLLVRFIQARKDPARKIRCAPWSDAHWLWGHEFIEWQNEIGKMYSKWAMALGPVYRIKASFFKRDIIIATDNFAVHHIHANTYRYPKAPEFLPIVESQLGKGIVYVSGDEHRRQRRLLAPAFT
;
A
#
# COMPACT_ATOMS: atom_id res chain seq x y z
N MET A 1 33.87 9.51 19.43
CA MET A 1 34.48 8.36 18.75
C MET A 1 33.58 7.16 19.00
N LEU A 2 32.80 6.72 18.01
CA LEU A 2 31.94 5.54 18.16
C LEU A 2 32.85 4.31 18.34
N SER A 3 32.75 3.62 19.47
CA SER A 3 33.56 2.43 19.75
C SER A 3 33.30 1.36 18.70
N VAL A 4 34.37 0.77 18.15
CA VAL A 4 34.33 -0.30 17.13
C VAL A 4 33.40 -1.45 17.54
N GLY A 5 33.23 -1.67 18.86
CA GLY A 5 32.32 -2.67 19.42
C GLY A 5 30.83 -2.43 19.16
N VAL A 6 30.40 -1.21 18.85
CA VAL A 6 28.98 -0.87 18.54
C VAL A 6 28.72 -0.89 17.03
N VAL A 7 29.72 -0.57 16.22
CA VAL A 7 29.57 -0.48 14.76
C VAL A 7 29.35 -1.86 14.14
N LEU A 8 30.04 -2.89 14.61
CA LEU A 8 29.90 -4.27 14.13
C LEU A 8 28.49 -4.86 14.35
N PRO A 9 27.90 -4.85 15.56
CA PRO A 9 26.55 -5.40 15.76
C PRO A 9 25.48 -4.58 15.02
N VAL A 10 25.63 -3.27 14.90
CA VAL A 10 24.70 -2.43 14.11
C VAL A 10 24.79 -2.79 12.62
N SER A 11 25.99 -3.00 12.09
CA SER A 11 26.17 -3.39 10.69
C SER A 11 25.60 -4.78 10.40
N LEU A 12 25.80 -5.74 11.32
CA LEU A 12 25.26 -7.10 11.20
C LEU A 12 23.73 -7.11 11.28
N THR A 13 23.14 -6.36 12.21
CA THR A 13 21.67 -6.28 12.32
C THR A 13 21.06 -5.61 11.09
N LEU A 14 21.68 -4.55 10.56
CA LEU A 14 21.25 -3.90 9.33
C LEU A 14 21.35 -4.85 8.12
N LEU A 15 22.47 -5.56 7.97
CA LEU A 15 22.64 -6.58 6.93
C LEU A 15 21.57 -7.67 7.04
N PHE A 16 21.32 -8.17 8.25
CA PHE A 16 20.31 -9.20 8.49
C PHE A 16 18.90 -8.69 8.10
N VAL A 17 18.53 -7.48 8.50
CA VAL A 17 17.24 -6.88 8.14
C VAL A 17 17.12 -6.70 6.61
N LEU A 18 18.17 -6.22 5.95
CA LEU A 18 18.19 -6.09 4.49
C LEU A 18 18.08 -7.44 3.78
N LEU A 19 18.77 -8.47 4.28
CA LEU A 19 18.70 -9.83 3.74
C LEU A 19 17.31 -10.44 3.92
N VAL A 20 16.70 -10.29 5.10
CA VAL A 20 15.32 -10.73 5.35
C VAL A 20 14.35 -10.00 4.42
N ARG A 21 14.49 -8.67 4.27
CA ARG A 21 13.65 -7.89 3.34
C ARG A 21 13.84 -8.31 1.89
N PHE A 22 15.08 -8.59 1.48
CA PHE A 22 15.38 -9.09 0.15
C PHE A 22 14.71 -10.45 -0.10
N ILE A 23 14.83 -11.40 0.84
CA ILE A 23 14.16 -12.71 0.74
C ILE A 23 12.65 -12.56 0.69
N GLN A 24 12.06 -11.75 1.56
CA GLN A 24 10.61 -11.49 1.56
C GLN A 24 10.15 -10.89 0.23
N ALA A 25 10.87 -9.88 -0.28
CA ALA A 25 10.57 -9.27 -1.57
C ALA A 25 10.66 -10.30 -2.70
N ARG A 26 11.63 -11.22 -2.67
CA ARG A 26 11.75 -12.27 -3.69
C ARG A 26 10.60 -13.26 -3.65
N LYS A 27 10.07 -13.56 -2.46
CA LYS A 27 8.98 -14.51 -2.22
C LYS A 27 7.57 -13.90 -2.36
N ASP A 28 7.46 -12.60 -2.62
CA ASP A 28 6.17 -11.92 -2.71
C ASP A 28 5.32 -12.49 -3.87
N PRO A 29 4.14 -13.07 -3.60
CA PRO A 29 3.23 -13.58 -4.63
C PRO A 29 2.82 -12.52 -5.65
N ALA A 30 2.79 -11.24 -5.26
CA ALA A 30 2.45 -10.13 -6.13
C ALA A 30 3.42 -9.97 -7.32
N ARG A 31 4.63 -10.56 -7.25
CA ARG A 31 5.58 -10.54 -8.37
C ARG A 31 5.12 -11.35 -9.58
N LYS A 32 4.15 -12.26 -9.41
CA LYS A 32 3.50 -12.98 -10.52
C LYS A 32 2.59 -12.07 -11.35
N ILE A 33 2.16 -10.94 -10.79
CA ILE A 33 1.31 -9.96 -11.46
C ILE A 33 2.20 -9.03 -12.31
N ARG A 34 1.70 -8.67 -13.50
CA ARG A 34 2.37 -7.75 -14.43
C ARG A 34 2.63 -6.42 -13.74
N CYS A 35 3.84 -5.89 -13.93
CA CYS A 35 4.25 -4.60 -13.39
C CYS A 35 4.06 -3.51 -14.42
N ALA A 36 3.71 -2.31 -13.98
CA ALA A 36 3.81 -1.13 -14.82
C ALA A 36 5.25 -0.91 -15.33
N PRO A 37 5.41 -0.31 -16.53
CA PRO A 37 6.72 -0.14 -17.15
C PRO A 37 7.66 0.69 -16.29
N TRP A 38 8.92 0.26 -16.18
CA TRP A 38 9.94 1.00 -15.43
C TRP A 38 10.31 2.36 -16.03
N SER A 39 9.99 2.59 -17.30
CA SER A 39 10.09 3.93 -17.91
C SER A 39 9.19 4.95 -17.22
N ASP A 40 8.09 4.48 -16.63
CA ASP A 40 7.11 5.27 -15.90
C ASP A 40 7.31 5.13 -14.38
N ALA A 41 8.55 4.92 -13.92
CA ALA A 41 8.90 4.82 -12.51
C ALA A 41 10.07 5.74 -12.15
N HIS A 42 9.92 6.49 -11.05
CA HIS A 42 11.04 7.17 -10.42
C HIS A 42 11.88 6.17 -9.62
N TRP A 43 13.21 6.32 -9.65
CA TRP A 43 14.13 5.38 -9.00
C TRP A 43 13.91 5.24 -7.48
N LEU A 44 13.54 6.34 -6.81
CA LEU A 44 13.31 6.39 -5.36
C LEU A 44 11.84 6.30 -4.93
N TRP A 45 10.95 6.92 -5.70
CA TRP A 45 9.54 7.11 -5.34
C TRP A 45 8.61 6.17 -6.12
N GLY A 46 9.18 5.29 -6.94
CA GLY A 46 8.43 4.33 -7.73
C GLY A 46 7.47 5.00 -8.71
N HIS A 47 6.34 4.35 -8.94
CA HIS A 47 5.31 4.82 -9.87
C HIS A 47 4.36 5.83 -9.21
N GLU A 48 4.29 5.85 -7.87
CA GLU A 48 3.44 6.79 -7.12
C GLU A 48 3.78 8.24 -7.45
N PHE A 49 5.06 8.56 -7.62
CA PHE A 49 5.50 9.90 -7.98
C PHE A 49 5.00 10.35 -9.35
N ILE A 50 4.98 9.44 -10.33
CA ILE A 50 4.52 9.76 -11.67
C ILE A 50 2.99 9.91 -11.68
N GLU A 51 2.27 9.11 -10.90
CA GLU A 51 0.84 9.35 -10.69
C GLU A 51 0.60 10.72 -10.02
N TRP A 52 1.37 11.07 -8.99
CA TRP A 52 1.25 12.36 -8.29
C TRP A 52 1.53 13.58 -9.16
N GLN A 53 2.37 13.45 -10.19
CA GLN A 53 2.65 14.54 -11.13
C GLN A 53 1.59 14.71 -12.20
N ASN A 54 0.78 13.69 -12.44
CA ASN A 54 -0.23 13.69 -13.49
C ASN A 54 -1.62 13.94 -12.91
N GLU A 55 -2.58 14.16 -13.80
CA GLU A 55 -3.99 14.19 -13.42
C GLU A 55 -4.40 12.85 -12.78
N ILE A 56 -5.19 12.95 -11.71
CA ILE A 56 -5.66 11.80 -10.93
C ILE A 56 -6.33 10.79 -11.87
N GLY A 57 -5.89 9.54 -11.81
CA GLY A 57 -6.48 8.45 -12.60
C GLY A 57 -5.89 8.30 -14.00
N LYS A 58 -5.10 9.27 -14.49
CA LYS A 58 -4.56 9.24 -15.85
C LYS A 58 -3.54 8.12 -16.03
N MET A 59 -2.57 7.97 -15.12
CA MET A 59 -1.59 6.89 -15.26
C MET A 59 -2.21 5.55 -14.90
N TYR A 60 -3.10 5.51 -13.91
CA TYR A 60 -3.86 4.30 -13.61
C TYR A 60 -4.64 3.76 -14.84
N SER A 61 -5.28 4.65 -15.60
CA SER A 61 -6.00 4.29 -16.83
C SER A 61 -5.03 3.85 -17.94
N LYS A 62 -3.92 4.58 -18.13
CA LYS A 62 -2.85 4.23 -19.09
C LYS A 62 -2.32 2.82 -18.84
N TRP A 63 -1.97 2.50 -17.60
CA TRP A 63 -1.43 1.20 -17.23
C TRP A 63 -2.49 0.09 -17.29
N ALA A 64 -3.74 0.37 -16.90
CA ALA A 64 -4.84 -0.58 -17.04
C ALA A 64 -5.07 -0.99 -18.50
N MET A 65 -5.05 -0.04 -19.43
CA MET A 65 -5.16 -0.32 -20.87
C MET A 65 -4.00 -1.17 -21.39
N ALA A 66 -2.77 -0.95 -20.91
CA ALA A 66 -1.59 -1.65 -21.39
C ALA A 66 -1.40 -3.06 -20.77
N LEU A 67 -1.75 -3.22 -19.49
CA LEU A 67 -1.41 -4.42 -18.70
C LEU A 67 -2.61 -5.32 -18.43
N GLY A 68 -3.82 -4.78 -18.56
CA GLY A 68 -5.07 -5.44 -18.22
C GLY A 68 -5.65 -4.97 -16.87
N PRO A 69 -6.73 -5.62 -16.42
CA PRO A 69 -7.54 -5.13 -15.30
C PRO A 69 -6.92 -5.34 -13.91
N VAL A 70 -5.86 -6.14 -13.81
CA VAL A 70 -5.11 -6.34 -12.56
C VAL A 70 -3.63 -6.24 -12.87
N TYR A 71 -2.99 -5.23 -12.30
CA TYR A 71 -1.57 -4.98 -12.47
C TYR A 71 -0.97 -4.46 -11.18
N ARG A 72 0.36 -4.32 -11.18
CA ARG A 72 1.13 -3.92 -10.01
C ARG A 72 1.99 -2.70 -10.33
N ILE A 73 2.13 -1.81 -9.36
CA ILE A 73 3.01 -0.64 -9.43
C ILE A 73 4.04 -0.66 -8.29
N LYS A 74 5.13 0.07 -8.44
CA LYS A 74 6.16 0.22 -7.37
C LYS A 74 5.77 1.34 -6.43
N ALA A 75 5.71 1.03 -5.14
CA ALA A 75 5.56 2.02 -4.08
C ALA A 75 6.87 2.77 -3.82
N SER A 76 6.75 3.91 -3.14
CA SER A 76 7.87 4.74 -2.70
C SER A 76 8.71 4.07 -1.61
N PHE A 77 9.97 4.48 -1.46
CA PHE A 77 10.86 4.08 -0.36
C PHE A 77 11.05 2.57 -0.19
N PHE A 78 11.14 1.83 -1.30
CA PHE A 78 11.36 0.37 -1.29
C PHE A 78 10.29 -0.41 -0.52
N LYS A 79 9.08 0.16 -0.38
CA LYS A 79 7.93 -0.53 0.18
C LYS A 79 7.48 -1.66 -0.75
N ARG A 80 6.59 -2.51 -0.23
CA ARG A 80 5.95 -3.55 -1.03
C ARG A 80 5.20 -2.91 -2.19
N ASP A 81 5.16 -3.65 -3.27
CA ASP A 81 4.50 -3.21 -4.48
C ASP A 81 2.98 -3.12 -4.27
N ILE A 82 2.34 -2.16 -4.95
CA ILE A 82 0.90 -1.91 -4.82
C ILE A 82 0.18 -2.62 -5.95
N ILE A 83 -0.84 -3.40 -5.62
CA ILE A 83 -1.70 -4.07 -6.59
C ILE A 83 -2.87 -3.14 -6.90
N ILE A 84 -3.06 -2.84 -8.19
CA ILE A 84 -4.20 -2.09 -8.69
C ILE A 84 -5.16 -3.07 -9.35
N ALA A 85 -6.40 -3.08 -8.87
CA ALA A 85 -7.49 -3.87 -9.43
C ALA A 85 -8.57 -2.92 -9.96
N THR A 86 -8.81 -2.98 -11.27
CA THR A 86 -9.84 -2.18 -11.96
C THR A 86 -11.03 -3.03 -12.41
N ASP A 87 -10.96 -4.35 -12.27
CA ASP A 87 -12.08 -5.25 -12.54
C ASP A 87 -13.21 -5.09 -11.51
N ASN A 88 -14.46 -5.07 -12.00
CA ASN A 88 -15.65 -4.91 -11.16
C ASN A 88 -15.81 -6.05 -10.16
N PHE A 89 -15.50 -7.30 -10.53
CA PHE A 89 -15.62 -8.43 -9.61
C PHE A 89 -14.56 -8.35 -8.51
N ALA A 90 -13.31 -8.03 -8.87
CA ALA A 90 -12.24 -7.84 -7.90
C ALA A 90 -12.53 -6.69 -6.93
N VAL A 91 -12.98 -5.53 -7.44
CA VAL A 91 -13.36 -4.38 -6.62
C VAL A 91 -14.52 -4.74 -5.69
N HIS A 92 -15.58 -5.35 -6.22
CA HIS A 92 -16.71 -5.81 -5.40
C HIS A 92 -16.26 -6.78 -4.30
N HIS A 93 -15.37 -7.74 -4.61
CA HIS A 93 -14.85 -8.67 -3.62
C HIS A 93 -14.10 -7.96 -2.48
N ILE A 94 -13.27 -6.97 -2.81
CA ILE A 94 -12.53 -6.18 -1.82
C ILE A 94 -13.48 -5.39 -0.93
N HIS A 95 -14.47 -4.71 -1.53
CA HIS A 95 -15.47 -3.92 -0.81
C HIS A 95 -16.45 -4.76 0.01
N ALA A 96 -16.79 -5.98 -0.43
CA ALA A 96 -17.63 -6.89 0.34
C ALA A 96 -16.88 -7.47 1.55
N ASN A 97 -15.57 -7.64 1.45
CA ASN A 97 -14.72 -8.24 2.47
C ASN A 97 -13.80 -7.21 3.16
N THR A 98 -14.32 -6.04 3.52
CA THR A 98 -13.51 -4.92 4.08
C THR A 98 -12.68 -5.29 5.30
N TYR A 99 -13.07 -6.30 6.08
CA TYR A 99 -12.33 -6.74 7.26
C TYR A 99 -11.12 -7.62 6.93
N ARG A 100 -11.09 -8.21 5.73
CA ARG A 100 -9.94 -8.97 5.21
C ARG A 100 -8.88 -8.06 4.59
N TYR A 101 -9.31 -6.90 4.08
CA TYR A 101 -8.46 -5.90 3.45
C TYR A 101 -8.34 -4.68 4.38
N PRO A 102 -7.37 -4.66 5.31
CA PRO A 102 -7.23 -3.54 6.23
C PRO A 102 -6.89 -2.25 5.48
N LYS A 103 -7.29 -1.12 6.07
CA LYS A 103 -6.92 0.22 5.59
C LYS A 103 -5.40 0.35 5.57
N ALA A 104 -4.88 1.12 4.61
CA ALA A 104 -3.45 1.35 4.49
C ALA A 104 -2.89 1.94 5.79
N PRO A 105 -1.90 1.30 6.45
CA PRO A 105 -1.37 1.78 7.72
C PRO A 105 -0.72 3.17 7.58
N GLU A 106 -0.25 3.53 6.40
CA GLU A 106 0.25 4.87 6.07
C GLU A 106 -0.81 5.96 6.17
N PHE A 107 -2.08 5.60 5.94
CA PHE A 107 -3.18 6.55 5.92
C PHE A 107 -3.76 6.79 7.32
N LEU A 108 -3.62 5.83 8.24
CA LEU A 108 -4.20 5.91 9.59
C LEU A 108 -3.70 7.10 10.43
N PRO A 109 -2.39 7.45 10.45
CA PRO A 109 -1.92 8.62 11.20
C PRO A 109 -2.52 9.93 10.69
N ILE A 110 -2.71 10.05 9.37
CA ILE A 110 -3.31 11.23 8.75
C ILE A 110 -4.78 11.33 9.17
N VAL A 111 -5.51 10.21 9.13
CA VAL A 111 -6.91 10.14 9.59
C VAL A 111 -7.02 10.46 11.07
N GLU A 112 -6.15 9.91 11.92
CA GLU A 112 -6.15 10.17 13.35
C GLU A 112 -5.89 11.65 13.65
N SER A 113 -4.95 12.27 12.94
CA SER A 113 -4.63 13.68 13.11
C SER A 113 -5.76 14.62 12.67
N GLN A 114 -6.51 14.27 11.63
CA GLN A 114 -7.53 15.16 11.05
C GLN A 114 -8.94 14.90 11.60
N LEU A 115 -9.30 13.64 11.81
CA LEU A 115 -10.65 13.19 12.16
C LEU A 115 -10.71 12.50 13.54
N GLY A 116 -9.56 12.25 14.17
CA GLY A 116 -9.48 11.47 15.40
C GLY A 116 -9.73 9.98 15.18
N LYS A 117 -9.87 9.25 16.29
CA LYS A 117 -10.13 7.80 16.30
C LYS A 117 -11.60 7.46 16.05
N GLY A 118 -12.18 8.01 15.00
CA GLY A 118 -13.58 7.78 14.59
C GLY A 118 -13.77 6.60 13.64
N ILE A 119 -14.94 6.54 12.99
CA ILE A 119 -15.34 5.45 12.07
C ILE A 119 -14.34 5.25 10.92
N VAL A 120 -13.72 6.32 10.41
CA VAL A 120 -12.72 6.22 9.35
C VAL A 120 -11.42 5.58 9.84
N TYR A 121 -11.08 5.71 11.12
CA TYR A 121 -9.88 5.13 11.74
C TYR A 121 -10.09 3.66 12.15
N VAL A 122 -11.15 3.38 12.93
CA VAL A 122 -11.34 2.06 13.53
C VAL A 122 -11.60 0.97 12.50
N SER A 123 -11.25 -0.27 12.83
CA SER A 123 -11.46 -1.47 11.98
C SER A 123 -12.09 -2.60 12.80
N GLY A 124 -12.59 -3.64 12.13
CA GLY A 124 -13.17 -4.81 12.80
C GLY A 124 -14.52 -4.55 13.47
N ASP A 125 -14.74 -5.15 14.64
CA ASP A 125 -16.03 -5.10 15.33
C ASP A 125 -16.40 -3.68 15.81
N GLU A 126 -15.42 -2.88 16.23
CA GLU A 126 -15.68 -1.49 16.61
C GLU A 126 -16.16 -0.65 15.41
N HIS A 127 -15.56 -0.86 14.23
CA HIS A 127 -16.07 -0.27 13.00
C HIS A 127 -17.51 -0.70 12.69
N ARG A 128 -17.83 -1.99 12.88
CA ARG A 128 -19.20 -2.51 12.67
C ARG A 128 -20.21 -1.82 13.59
N ARG A 129 -19.85 -1.66 14.87
CA ARG A 129 -20.67 -1.01 15.89
C ARG A 129 -20.91 0.45 15.53
N GLN A 130 -19.86 1.22 15.25
CA GLN A 130 -19.97 2.65 14.90
C GLN A 130 -20.78 2.86 13.62
N ARG A 131 -20.57 2.03 12.58
CA ARG A 131 -21.35 2.09 11.34
C ARG A 131 -22.84 1.84 11.59
N ARG A 132 -23.19 0.87 12.43
CA ARG A 132 -24.59 0.57 12.77
C ARG A 132 -25.27 1.74 13.48
N LEU A 133 -24.55 2.43 14.37
CA LEU A 133 -25.08 3.61 15.08
C LEU A 133 -25.28 4.80 14.15
N LEU A 134 -24.39 5.00 13.17
CA LEU A 134 -24.43 6.13 12.25
C LEU A 134 -25.36 5.93 11.05
N ALA A 135 -25.58 4.70 10.59
CA ALA A 135 -26.36 4.41 9.38
C ALA A 135 -27.75 5.07 9.34
N PRO A 136 -28.54 5.13 10.43
CA PRO A 136 -29.87 5.78 10.42
C PRO A 136 -29.85 7.29 10.15
N ALA A 137 -28.71 7.96 10.37
CA ALA A 137 -28.59 9.39 10.10
C ALA A 137 -28.41 9.71 8.60
N PHE A 138 -28.21 8.67 7.77
CA PHE A 138 -27.97 8.78 6.33
C PHE A 138 -29.04 8.07 5.48
N THR A 139 -30.19 7.75 6.09
CA THR A 139 -31.40 7.24 5.42
C THR A 139 -32.46 8.33 5.39
#